data_AF-A0A7J2YCC2-F1
#
_entry.id   AF-A0A7J2YCC2-F1
#
_cell.length_a   1.000
_cell.length_b   1.000
_cell.length_c   1.000
_cell.angle_alpha   90.00
_cell.angle_beta   90.00
_cell.angle_gamma   90.00
#
_symmetry.space_group_name_H-M   'P 1'
#
loop_
_entity.id
_entity.type
_entity.pdbx_description
1 polymer ?
#
loop_
_entity_poly.entity_id
_entity_poly.type
_entity_poly.pdbx_seq_one_letter_code
_entity_poly.pdbx_strand_id
1 'polypeptide(L)'
;MRTNLGELLRNRMIEAVTSSRKDVEDTFKVAERDIGVSKDMLAKGHNDWALNIAYNAMLQAGRALMLSRGFRSIGDAKHLAVVEFVKGEYSSQVPAQSLYVFDKTRKKRHRAVYEQVGTVSSSEAQTVITNAEEFVKAVKQILQI
;
A
#
# COMPACT_ATOMS: atom_id res chain seq x y z
N MET A 1 -19.27 -1.58 -9.78
CA MET A 1 -18.36 -1.61 -10.95
C MET A 1 -16.96 -1.91 -10.44
N ARG A 2 -16.22 -2.78 -11.13
CA ARG A 2 -14.78 -2.96 -10.90
C ARG A 2 -14.08 -1.78 -11.58
N THR A 3 -13.42 -0.92 -10.80
CA THR A 3 -12.66 0.21 -11.37
C THR A 3 -11.52 -0.35 -12.24
N ASN A 4 -11.42 0.09 -13.49
CA ASN A 4 -10.33 -0.28 -14.40
C ASN A 4 -9.41 0.92 -14.69
N LEU A 5 -8.25 0.67 -15.30
CA LEU A 5 -7.25 1.70 -15.61
C LEU A 5 -7.83 2.91 -16.37
N GLY A 6 -8.73 2.66 -17.33
CA GLY A 6 -9.39 3.70 -18.11
C GLY A 6 -10.29 4.60 -17.27
N GLU A 7 -11.00 4.05 -16.29
CA GLU A 7 -11.80 4.83 -15.33
C GLU A 7 -10.93 5.70 -14.42
N LEU A 8 -9.79 5.18 -13.96
CA LEU A 8 -8.85 5.94 -13.13
C LEU A 8 -8.26 7.16 -13.86
N LEU A 9 -7.94 7.00 -15.15
CA LEU A 9 -7.49 8.09 -16.01
C LEU A 9 -8.60 9.12 -16.28
N ARG A 10 -9.80 8.66 -16.66
CA ARG A 10 -10.95 9.55 -16.91
C ARG A 10 -11.33 10.37 -15.68
N ASN A 11 -11.30 9.76 -14.50
CA ASN A 11 -11.60 10.42 -13.24
C ASN A 11 -10.43 11.25 -12.69
N ARG A 12 -9.32 11.36 -13.43
CA ARG A 12 -8.10 12.06 -13.02
C ARG A 12 -7.59 11.63 -11.64
N MET A 13 -7.69 10.34 -11.34
CA MET A 13 -7.12 9.75 -10.13
C MET A 13 -5.66 9.33 -10.32
N ILE A 14 -5.29 9.06 -11.56
CA ILE A 14 -3.93 8.73 -11.97
C ILE A 14 -3.56 9.51 -13.23
N GLU A 15 -2.28 9.67 -13.50
CA GLU A 15 -1.77 10.22 -14.75
C GLU A 15 -0.56 9.43 -15.24
N ALA A 16 -0.25 9.57 -16.53
CA ALA A 16 0.95 9.01 -17.12
C ALA A 16 2.19 9.74 -16.59
N VAL A 17 3.27 8.99 -16.39
CA VAL A 17 4.57 9.52 -15.95
C VAL A 17 5.69 8.71 -16.59
N THR A 18 6.81 9.36 -16.90
CA THR A 18 8.05 8.67 -17.21
C THR A 18 8.78 8.34 -15.92
N SER A 19 9.06 7.05 -15.70
CA SER A 19 9.85 6.58 -14.55
C SER A 19 10.88 5.56 -15.01
N SER A 20 12.05 5.63 -14.40
CA SER A 20 13.14 4.67 -14.61
C SER A 20 12.96 3.43 -13.74
N ARG A 21 13.71 2.36 -14.06
CA ARG A 21 13.80 1.17 -13.19
C ARG A 21 14.27 1.53 -11.79
N LYS A 22 15.20 2.49 -11.68
CA LYS A 22 15.70 3.01 -10.41
C LYS A 22 14.59 3.66 -9.57
N ASP A 23 13.67 4.41 -10.19
CA ASP A 23 12.56 5.02 -9.46
C ASP A 23 11.60 3.98 -8.87
N VAL A 24 11.37 2.89 -9.62
CA VAL A 24 10.57 1.73 -9.16
C VAL A 24 11.27 1.06 -7.97
N GLU A 25 12.55 0.74 -8.12
CA GLU A 25 13.36 0.09 -7.07
C GLU A 25 13.47 0.96 -5.80
N ASP A 26 13.76 2.24 -5.95
CA ASP A 26 13.90 3.15 -4.80
C ASP A 26 12.56 3.37 -4.09
N THR A 27 11.45 3.42 -4.82
CA THR A 27 10.10 3.44 -4.23
C THR A 27 9.81 2.13 -3.49
N PHE A 28 10.18 0.99 -4.07
CA PHE A 28 9.97 -0.33 -3.46
C PHE A 28 10.82 -0.54 -2.20
N LYS A 29 12.06 -0.03 -2.16
CA LYS A 29 12.92 -0.08 -0.95
C LYS A 29 12.28 0.60 0.26
N VAL A 30 11.47 1.65 0.04
CA VAL A 30 10.69 2.28 1.12
C VAL A 30 9.71 1.27 1.72
N ALA A 31 9.06 0.45 0.88
CA ALA A 31 8.15 -0.59 1.35
C ALA A 31 8.87 -1.64 2.20
N GLU A 32 10.02 -2.14 1.73
CA GLU A 32 10.81 -3.14 2.48
C GLU A 32 11.29 -2.60 3.84
N ARG A 33 11.81 -1.38 3.86
CA ARG A 33 12.20 -0.70 5.09
C ARG A 33 11.02 -0.60 6.06
N ASP A 34 9.86 -0.16 5.57
CA ASP A 34 8.70 0.07 6.41
C ASP A 34 8.11 -1.22 7.00
N ILE A 35 8.22 -2.36 6.30
CA ILE A 35 7.92 -3.66 6.90
C ILE A 35 8.78 -3.89 8.16
N GLY A 36 10.09 -3.69 8.07
CA GLY A 36 11.00 -3.83 9.21
C GLY A 36 10.61 -2.91 10.36
N VAL A 37 10.46 -1.61 10.07
CA VAL A 37 10.09 -0.61 11.09
C VAL A 37 8.73 -0.90 11.74
N SER A 38 7.75 -1.40 10.96
CA SER A 38 6.43 -1.73 11.51
C SER A 38 6.49 -2.84 12.57
N LYS A 39 7.34 -3.85 12.37
CA LYS A 39 7.58 -4.92 13.34
C LYS A 39 8.26 -4.41 14.60
N ASP A 40 9.25 -3.53 14.45
CA ASP A 40 9.94 -2.90 15.59
C ASP A 40 8.97 -2.08 16.45
N MET A 41 8.03 -1.36 15.81
CA MET A 41 7.00 -0.61 16.53
C MET A 41 6.03 -1.54 17.27
N LEU A 42 5.63 -2.66 16.66
CA LEU A 42 4.78 -3.65 17.32
C LEU A 42 5.49 -4.25 18.54
N ALA A 43 6.77 -4.62 18.41
CA ALA A 43 7.56 -5.17 19.50
C ALA A 43 7.70 -4.20 20.69
N LYS A 44 7.68 -2.89 20.43
CA LYS A 44 7.71 -1.82 21.44
C LYS A 44 6.31 -1.47 22.00
N GLY A 45 5.26 -2.15 21.56
CA GLY A 45 3.88 -1.90 21.99
C GLY A 45 3.23 -0.67 21.33
N HIS A 46 3.85 -0.10 20.30
CA HIS A 46 3.32 1.05 19.56
C HIS A 46 2.40 0.59 18.42
N ASN A 47 1.27 -0.02 18.75
CA ASN A 47 0.37 -0.68 17.80
C ASN A 47 -0.16 0.24 16.69
N ASP A 48 -0.54 1.48 17.03
CA ASP A 48 -1.04 2.44 16.04
C ASP A 48 0.05 2.79 15.00
N TRP A 49 1.27 3.02 15.47
CA TRP A 49 2.43 3.27 14.62
C TRP A 49 2.76 2.06 13.75
N ALA A 50 2.77 0.86 14.34
CA ALA A 50 3.00 -0.38 13.63
C ALA A 50 2.01 -0.55 12.46
N LEU A 51 0.71 -0.36 12.72
CA LEU A 51 -0.33 -0.44 11.70
C LEU A 51 -0.17 0.62 10.60
N ASN A 52 0.12 1.86 10.98
CA ASN A 52 0.27 2.96 10.02
C ASN A 52 1.48 2.77 9.10
N ILE A 53 2.60 2.28 9.64
CA ILE A 53 3.82 2.01 8.89
C ILE A 53 3.63 0.78 7.98
N ALA A 54 3.00 -0.28 8.45
CA ALA A 54 2.66 -1.45 7.63
C ALA A 54 1.73 -1.07 6.46
N TYR A 55 0.77 -0.17 6.70
CA TYR A 55 -0.03 0.40 5.62
C TYR A 55 0.82 1.20 4.61
N ASN A 56 1.76 2.01 5.09
CA ASN A 56 2.65 2.76 4.19
C ASN A 56 3.51 1.82 3.34
N ALA A 57 3.95 0.68 3.88
CA ALA A 57 4.64 -0.33 3.11
C ALA A 57 3.81 -0.83 1.91
N MET A 58 2.54 -1.20 2.14
CA MET A 58 1.63 -1.59 1.04
C MET A 58 1.41 -0.45 0.04
N LEU A 59 1.28 0.79 0.53
CA LEU A 59 1.11 1.96 -0.33
C LEU A 59 2.31 2.20 -1.25
N GLN A 60 3.53 2.08 -0.73
CA GLN A 60 4.74 2.28 -1.51
C GLN A 60 4.97 1.14 -2.50
N ALA A 61 4.70 -0.11 -2.10
CA ALA A 61 4.72 -1.24 -3.02
C ALA A 61 3.69 -1.07 -4.16
N GLY A 62 2.47 -0.62 -3.85
CA GLY A 62 1.47 -0.30 -4.87
C GLY A 62 1.90 0.85 -5.80
N ARG A 63 2.59 1.87 -5.29
CA ARG A 63 3.17 2.94 -6.11
C ARG A 63 4.28 2.45 -7.01
N ALA A 64 5.13 1.54 -6.55
CA ALA A 64 6.14 0.91 -7.38
C ALA A 64 5.51 0.15 -8.57
N LEU A 65 4.39 -0.55 -8.36
CA LEU A 65 3.61 -1.15 -9.46
C LEU A 65 3.04 -0.10 -10.44
N MET A 66 2.58 1.05 -9.93
CA MET A 66 2.10 2.12 -10.81
C MET A 66 3.24 2.67 -11.68
N LEU A 67 4.39 2.96 -11.08
CA LEU A 67 5.56 3.47 -11.79
C LEU A 67 6.07 2.47 -12.83
N SER A 68 6.09 1.17 -12.52
CA SER A 68 6.50 0.14 -13.49
C SER A 68 5.56 0.06 -14.72
N ARG A 69 4.35 0.59 -14.60
CA ARG A 69 3.36 0.70 -15.68
C ARG A 69 3.29 2.10 -16.30
N GLY A 70 4.16 3.03 -15.88
CA GLY A 70 4.19 4.39 -16.38
C GLY A 70 3.08 5.29 -15.84
N PHE A 71 2.58 5.02 -14.63
CA PHE A 71 1.52 5.80 -13.98
C PHE A 71 1.92 6.29 -12.59
N ARG A 72 1.27 7.36 -12.14
CA ARG A 72 1.29 7.80 -10.73
C ARG A 72 -0.07 8.29 -10.28
N SER A 73 -0.34 8.18 -8.98
CA SER A 73 -1.57 8.68 -8.37
C SER A 73 -1.52 10.21 -8.19
N ILE A 74 -2.63 10.90 -8.44
CA ILE A 74 -2.77 12.36 -8.29
C ILE A 74 -4.02 12.75 -7.48
N GLY A 75 -4.08 14.03 -7.09
CA GLY A 75 -5.21 14.62 -6.36
C GLY A 75 -5.33 14.14 -4.89
N ASP A 76 -6.44 14.51 -4.27
CA ASP A 76 -6.68 14.27 -2.84
C ASP A 76 -6.96 12.79 -2.52
N ALA A 77 -7.55 12.07 -3.48
CA ALA A 77 -7.85 10.64 -3.38
C ALA A 77 -6.66 9.74 -3.78
N LYS A 78 -5.42 10.26 -3.83
CA LYS A 78 -4.22 9.55 -4.28
C LYS A 78 -4.00 8.15 -3.67
N HIS A 79 -4.37 7.94 -2.41
CA HIS A 79 -4.23 6.61 -1.79
C HIS A 79 -5.30 5.62 -2.24
N LEU A 80 -6.52 6.09 -2.48
CA LEU A 80 -7.57 5.26 -3.06
C LEU A 80 -7.21 4.87 -4.50
N ALA A 81 -6.63 5.80 -5.26
CA ALA A 81 -6.16 5.54 -6.62
C ALA A 81 -5.17 4.37 -6.69
N VAL A 82 -4.20 4.31 -5.76
CA VAL A 82 -3.25 3.18 -5.68
C VAL A 82 -3.98 1.87 -5.41
N VAL A 83 -4.90 1.83 -4.46
CA VAL A 83 -5.68 0.62 -4.13
C VAL A 83 -6.47 0.13 -5.35
N GLU A 84 -7.21 1.02 -6.00
CA GLU A 84 -8.04 0.67 -7.15
C GLU A 84 -7.21 0.27 -8.37
N PHE A 85 -6.04 0.89 -8.56
CA PHE A 85 -5.09 0.48 -9.59
C PHE A 85 -4.62 -0.97 -9.38
N VAL A 86 -4.19 -1.32 -8.17
CA VAL A 86 -3.73 -2.69 -7.88
C VAL A 86 -4.88 -3.69 -8.00
N LYS A 87 -6.09 -3.36 -7.53
CA LYS A 87 -7.28 -4.20 -7.73
C LYS A 87 -7.60 -4.42 -9.21
N GLY A 88 -7.50 -3.38 -10.03
CA GLY A 88 -7.80 -3.44 -11.46
C GLY A 88 -6.77 -4.26 -12.25
N GLU A 89 -5.49 -3.99 -12.03
CA GLU A 89 -4.40 -4.51 -12.88
C GLU A 89 -3.74 -5.79 -12.32
N TYR A 90 -3.79 -6.00 -11.00
CA TYR A 90 -2.97 -7.03 -10.33
C TYR A 90 -3.76 -7.97 -9.41
N SER A 91 -5.09 -7.91 -9.37
CA SER A 91 -5.90 -8.70 -8.42
C SER A 91 -5.70 -10.22 -8.46
N SER A 92 -5.27 -10.79 -9.59
CA SER A 92 -4.93 -12.21 -9.72
C SER A 92 -3.50 -12.57 -9.27
N GLN A 93 -2.63 -11.57 -9.11
CA GLN A 93 -1.19 -11.74 -8.83
C GLN A 93 -0.84 -11.41 -7.37
N VAL A 94 -1.72 -10.68 -6.66
CA VAL A 94 -1.55 -10.37 -5.24
C VAL A 94 -2.61 -11.11 -4.40
N PRO A 95 -2.31 -11.49 -3.15
CA PRO A 95 -3.28 -12.19 -2.31
C PRO A 95 -4.53 -11.33 -2.06
N ALA A 96 -5.71 -11.93 -2.24
CA ALA A 96 -6.99 -11.24 -2.07
C ALA A 96 -7.18 -10.68 -0.67
N GLN A 97 -6.71 -11.40 0.35
CA GLN A 97 -6.78 -10.97 1.74
C GLN A 97 -5.91 -9.72 1.98
N SER A 98 -4.70 -9.67 1.42
CA SER A 98 -3.84 -8.49 1.53
C SER A 98 -4.45 -7.27 0.85
N LEU A 99 -5.11 -7.44 -0.31
CA LEU A 99 -5.85 -6.35 -0.96
C LEU A 99 -7.02 -5.84 -0.12
N TYR A 100 -7.76 -6.75 0.51
CA TYR A 100 -8.84 -6.39 1.43
C TYR A 100 -8.30 -5.58 2.62
N VAL A 101 -7.22 -6.05 3.24
CA VAL A 101 -6.56 -5.35 4.35
C VAL A 101 -6.03 -4.00 3.91
N PHE A 102 -5.44 -3.88 2.72
CA PHE A 102 -4.90 -2.63 2.21
C PHE A 102 -5.97 -1.52 2.13
N ASP A 103 -7.14 -1.82 1.55
CA ASP A 103 -8.25 -0.85 1.48
C ASP A 103 -8.92 -0.59 2.84
N LYS A 104 -9.07 -1.64 3.67
CA LYS A 104 -9.64 -1.50 5.02
C LYS A 104 -8.77 -0.57 5.88
N THR A 105 -7.46 -0.81 5.91
CA THR A 105 -6.51 -0.03 6.69
C THR A 105 -6.38 1.40 6.17
N ARG A 106 -6.47 1.63 4.85
CA ARG A 106 -6.54 2.98 4.27
C ARG A 106 -7.64 3.83 4.90
N LYS A 107 -8.82 3.26 5.16
CA LYS A 107 -9.97 3.96 5.77
C LYS A 107 -9.78 4.15 7.28
N LYS A 108 -9.16 3.19 7.97
CA LYS A 108 -8.96 3.24 9.43
C LYS A 108 -7.83 4.19 9.84
N ARG A 109 -6.73 4.26 9.08
CA ARG A 109 -5.56 5.09 9.43
C ARG A 109 -5.89 6.56 9.67
N HIS A 110 -6.90 7.09 8.97
CA HIS A 110 -7.33 8.48 9.16
C HIS A 110 -7.77 8.74 10.61
N ARG A 111 -8.46 7.76 11.21
CA ARG A 111 -8.93 7.83 12.61
C ARG A 111 -7.82 7.48 13.61
N ALA A 112 -7.01 6.47 13.31
CA ALA A 112 -5.93 6.03 14.19
C ALA A 112 -4.78 7.06 14.32
N VAL A 113 -4.55 7.90 13.30
CA VAL A 113 -3.50 8.93 13.34
C VAL A 113 -3.96 10.22 14.02
N TYR A 114 -5.24 10.62 13.87
CA TYR A 114 -5.67 11.97 14.22
C TYR A 114 -6.82 12.06 15.21
N GLU A 115 -7.63 11.02 15.38
CA GLU A 115 -8.86 11.11 16.17
C GLU A 115 -8.75 10.40 17.52
N GLN A 116 -8.09 9.24 17.59
CA GLN A 116 -7.99 8.46 18.83
C GLN A 116 -6.70 7.63 18.91
N VAL A 117 -5.84 7.99 19.87
CA VAL A 117 -4.63 7.22 20.23
C VAL A 117 -5.05 5.96 21.00
N GLY A 118 -4.40 4.83 20.72
CA GLY A 118 -4.58 3.56 21.46
C GLY A 118 -5.75 2.70 20.99
N THR A 119 -6.29 2.93 19.78
CA THR A 119 -7.45 2.19 19.27
C THR A 119 -7.10 0.89 18.54
N VAL A 120 -5.81 0.66 18.25
CA VAL A 120 -5.34 -0.55 17.58
C VAL A 120 -4.82 -1.56 18.60
N SER A 121 -5.39 -2.77 18.60
CA SER A 121 -4.88 -3.88 19.39
C SER A 121 -3.59 -4.44 18.77
N SER A 122 -2.77 -5.10 19.58
CA SER A 122 -1.56 -5.79 19.08
C SER A 122 -1.91 -6.86 18.04
N SER A 123 -3.01 -7.60 18.23
CA SER A 123 -3.49 -8.59 17.26
C SER A 123 -3.91 -7.96 15.92
N GLU A 124 -4.53 -6.78 15.95
CA GLU A 124 -4.89 -6.06 14.74
C GLU A 124 -3.65 -5.55 14.01
N ALA A 125 -2.71 -4.92 14.73
CA ALA A 125 -1.45 -4.46 14.15
C ALA A 125 -0.67 -5.63 13.52
N GLN A 126 -0.58 -6.76 14.22
CA GLN A 126 0.04 -7.98 13.70
C GLN A 126 -0.64 -8.49 12.42
N THR A 127 -1.99 -8.48 12.38
CA THR A 127 -2.75 -8.87 11.19
C THR A 127 -2.42 -7.99 9.99
N VAL A 128 -2.32 -6.67 10.20
CA VAL A 128 -1.97 -5.72 9.14
C VAL A 128 -0.53 -5.93 8.66
N ILE A 129 0.41 -6.14 9.58
CA ILE A 129 1.83 -6.41 9.25
C ILE A 129 1.94 -7.67 8.40
N THR A 130 1.36 -8.79 8.84
CA THR A 130 1.45 -10.05 8.09
C THR A 130 0.89 -9.92 6.68
N ASN A 131 -0.24 -9.22 6.51
CA ASN A 131 -0.81 -8.97 5.19
C ASN A 131 0.04 -8.01 4.35
N ALA A 132 0.66 -7.01 4.97
CA ALA A 132 1.58 -6.12 4.28
C ALA A 132 2.82 -6.86 3.78
N GLU A 133 3.37 -7.79 4.57
CA GLU A 133 4.49 -8.63 4.15
C GLU A 133 4.16 -9.50 2.95
N GLU A 134 3.02 -10.18 2.97
CA GLU A 134 2.55 -11.00 1.86
C GLU A 134 2.35 -10.16 0.59
N PHE A 135 1.76 -8.97 0.74
CA PHE A 135 1.59 -8.02 -0.36
C PHE A 135 2.92 -7.57 -0.95
N VAL A 136 3.85 -7.10 -0.10
CA VAL A 136 5.17 -6.61 -0.52
C VAL A 136 5.97 -7.72 -1.20
N LYS A 137 5.89 -8.96 -0.69
CA LYS A 137 6.52 -10.13 -1.31
C LYS A 137 5.95 -10.42 -2.70
N ALA A 138 4.63 -10.38 -2.87
CA ALA A 138 4.00 -10.58 -4.17
C ALA A 138 4.40 -9.47 -5.16
N VAL A 139 4.41 -8.21 -4.72
CA VAL A 139 4.87 -7.09 -5.55
C VAL A 139 6.33 -7.24 -5.96
N LYS A 140 7.21 -7.69 -5.05
CA LYS A 140 8.62 -7.96 -5.36
C LYS A 140 8.76 -8.95 -6.52
N GLN A 141 7.99 -10.04 -6.48
CA GLN A 141 7.98 -11.06 -7.53
C GLN A 141 7.48 -10.51 -8.87
N ILE A 142 6.41 -9.71 -8.84
CA ILE A 142 5.85 -9.06 -10.04
C ILE A 142 6.87 -8.11 -10.67
N LEU A 143 7.59 -7.34 -9.86
CA LEU A 143 8.57 -6.35 -10.31
C LEU A 143 9.93 -6.95 -10.70
N GLN A 144 10.22 -8.19 -10.29
CA GLN A 144 11.50 -8.88 -10.51
C GLN A 144 12.69 -8.04 -10.00
N ILE A 145 12.59 -7.60 -8.74
CA ILE A 145 13.60 -6.81 -7.99
C ILE A 145 13.90 -7.45 -6.63
#